data_AF-A0A9P5J613-F1
#
_entry.id   AF-A0A9P5J613-F1
#
_cell.length_a   1.000
_cell.length_b   1.000
_cell.length_c   1.000
_cell.angle_alpha   90.00
_cell.angle_beta   90.00
_cell.angle_gamma   90.00
#
_symmetry.space_group_name_H-M   'P 1'
#
loop_
_entity.id
_entity.type
_entity.pdbx_description
1 polymer ?
#
loop_
_entity_poly.entity_id
_entity_poly.type
_entity_poly.pdbx_seq_one_letter_code
_entity_poly.pdbx_strand_id
1 'polypeptide(L)' 'LVVLHDISQLLNTSLTREQLVTCVALIESGVNPEALAAIIKDLRQSAETTRQESTTPARISRSEINDV' A
#
# COMPACT_ATOMS: atom_id res chain seq x y z
N LEU A 1 -3.39 1.53 -23.48
CA LEU A 1 -2.95 0.90 -22.21
C LEU A 1 -1.48 0.45 -22.20
N VAL A 2 -0.93 -0.13 -23.28
CA VAL A 2 0.49 -0.56 -23.32
C VAL A 2 1.45 0.61 -23.07
N VAL A 3 1.25 1.73 -23.79
CA VAL A 3 2.07 2.94 -23.62
C VAL A 3 2.01 3.52 -22.19
N LEU A 4 0.82 3.55 -21.56
CA LEU A 4 0.67 4.02 -20.17
C LEU A 4 1.35 3.09 -19.17
N HIS A 5 1.31 1.78 -19.42
CA HIS A 5 2.02 0.81 -18.58
C HIS A 5 3.54 0.99 -18.70
N ASP A 6 4.06 1.21 -19.91
CA ASP A 6 5.49 1.42 -20.11
C ASP A 6 5.97 2.73 -19.48
N ILE A 7 5.16 3.80 -19.55
CA ILE A 7 5.41 5.06 -18.81
C ILE A 7 5.39 4.82 -17.29
N SER A 8 4.43 4.04 -16.78
CA SER A 8 4.34 3.69 -15.36
C SER A 8 5.60 2.95 -14.86
N GLN A 9 6.12 2.03 -15.67
CA GLN A 9 7.37 1.31 -15.39
C GLN A 9 8.57 2.24 -15.42
N LEU A 10 8.66 3.13 -16.43
CA LEU A 10 9.74 4.10 -16.54
C LEU A 10 9.79 5.08 -15.35
N LEU A 11 8.62 5.51 -14.88
CA LEU A 11 8.46 6.39 -13.72
C LEU A 11 8.52 5.66 -12.38
N ASN A 12 8.75 4.34 -12.38
CA ASN A 12 8.82 3.50 -11.17
C ASN A 12 7.63 3.68 -10.21
N THR A 13 6.44 3.94 -10.75
CA THR A 13 5.23 4.14 -9.92
C THR A 13 4.79 2.86 -9.21
N SER A 14 5.36 1.71 -9.61
CA SER A 14 5.08 0.38 -9.05
C SER A 14 3.61 -0.02 -9.15
N LEU A 15 2.89 0.51 -10.13
CA LEU A 15 1.49 0.14 -10.41
C LEU A 15 1.44 -1.06 -11.35
N THR A 16 0.66 -2.08 -10.97
CA THR A 16 0.39 -3.22 -11.87
C THR A 16 -0.55 -2.79 -13.01
N ARG A 17 -0.58 -3.59 -14.08
CA ARG A 17 -1.47 -3.34 -15.23
C ARG A 17 -2.94 -3.23 -14.82
N GLU A 18 -3.40 -4.08 -13.91
CA GLU A 18 -4.77 -4.08 -13.40
C GLU A 18 -5.08 -2.81 -12.60
N GLN A 19 -4.16 -2.41 -11.70
CA GLN A 19 -4.30 -1.18 -10.93
C GLN A 19 -4.36 0.05 -11.84
N LEU A 20 -3.53 0.08 -12.89
CA LEU A 20 -3.50 1.17 -13.86
C LEU A 20 -4.82 1.27 -14.63
N VAL A 21 -5.42 0.13 -15.03
CA VAL A 21 -6.74 0.10 -15.68
C VAL A 21 -7.81 0.71 -14.78
N THR A 22 -7.84 0.31 -13.51
CA THR A 22 -8.79 0.86 -12.54
C THR A 22 -8.59 2.36 -12.33
N CYS A 23 -7.34 2.83 -12.23
CA CYS A 23 -7.05 4.26 -12.09
C CYS A 23 -7.54 5.05 -13.31
N VAL A 24 -7.32 4.54 -14.53
CA VAL A 24 -7.79 5.18 -15.76
C VAL A 24 -9.32 5.24 -15.78
N ALA A 25 -10.02 4.17 -15.44
CA ALA A 25 -11.48 4.15 -15.39
C ALA A 25 -12.07 5.17 -14.38
N LEU A 26 -11.40 5.34 -13.23
CA LEU A 26 -11.79 6.34 -12.23
C LEU A 26 -11.57 7.77 -12.76
N ILE A 27 -10.44 8.02 -13.42
CA ILE A 27 -10.15 9.34 -14.01
C ILE A 27 -11.13 9.65 -15.15
N GLU A 28 -11.47 8.67 -15.99
CA GLU A 28 -12.48 8.80 -17.04
C GLU A 28 -13.89 9.07 -16.47
N SER A 29 -14.15 8.63 -15.23
CA SER A 29 -15.39 8.94 -14.50
C SER A 29 -15.39 10.33 -13.85
N GLY A 30 -14.33 11.13 -14.02
CA GLY A 30 -14.22 12.49 -13.51
C GLY A 30 -13.52 12.61 -12.14
N VAL A 31 -12.88 11.55 -11.66
CA VAL A 31 -12.09 11.60 -10.41
C VAL A 31 -10.79 12.38 -10.63
N ASN A 32 -10.44 13.25 -9.68
CA ASN A 32 -9.18 14.00 -9.72
C ASN A 32 -7.97 13.06 -9.57
N PRO A 33 -7.02 13.03 -10.53
CA PRO A 33 -5.85 12.15 -10.48
C PRO A 33 -4.89 12.44 -9.31
N GLU A 34 -4.79 13.69 -8.85
CA GLU A 34 -3.94 14.07 -7.72
C GLU A 34 -4.50 13.51 -6.39
N ALA A 35 -5.81 13.64 -6.20
CA ALA A 35 -6.49 13.09 -5.04
C ALA A 35 -6.42 11.55 -5.03
N LEU A 36 -6.61 10.92 -6.19
CA LEU A 36 -6.48 9.48 -6.35
C LEU A 36 -5.06 9.00 -6.00
N ALA A 37 -4.01 9.72 -6.42
CA ALA A 37 -2.64 9.39 -6.09
C ALA A 37 -2.35 9.48 -4.59
N ALA A 38 -2.91 10.48 -3.89
CA ALA A 38 -2.78 10.61 -2.44
C ALA A 38 -3.41 9.42 -1.72
N ILE A 39 -4.63 9.03 -2.11
CA ILE A 39 -5.35 7.88 -1.53
C ILE A 39 -4.58 6.57 -1.77
N ILE A 40 -4.07 6.34 -2.99
CA ILE A 40 -3.29 5.12 -3.29
C ILE A 40 -2.02 5.04 -2.43
N LYS A 41 -1.32 6.16 -2.21
CA LYS A 41 -0.13 6.20 -1.35
C LYS A 41 -0.49 5.86 0.09
N ASP A 42 -1.56 6.46 0.61
CA ASP A 42 -2.03 6.23 1.98
C ASP A 42 -2.46 4.78 2.21
N LEU A 43 -3.19 4.19 1.25
CA LEU A 43 -3.58 2.78 1.29
C LEU A 43 -2.38 1.83 1.29
N ARG A 44 -1.33 2.13 0.50
CA ARG A 44 -0.10 1.31 0.48
C ARG A 44 0.65 1.40 1.80
N GLN A 45 0.79 2.61 2.34
CA GLN A 45 1.43 2.83 3.64
C GLN A 45 0.68 2.11 4.76
N SER A 46 -0.65 2.23 4.80
CA SER A 46 -1.50 1.56 5.78
C SER A 46 -1.38 0.03 5.70
N ALA A 47 -1.36 -0.54 4.49
CA ALA A 47 -1.19 -1.98 4.28
C ALA A 47 0.18 -2.49 4.76
N GLU A 48 1.24 -1.69 4.60
CA GLU A 48 2.57 -2.02 5.12
C GLU A 48 2.61 -1.98 6.65
N THR A 49 1.97 -0.98 7.27
CA THR A 49 1.84 -0.88 8.73
C THR A 49 1.06 -2.07 9.32
N THR A 50 -0.09 -2.42 8.73
CA THR A 50 -0.90 -3.58 9.18
C THR A 50 -0.13 -4.90 9.08
N ARG A 51 0.74 -5.06 8.07
CA ARG A 51 1.59 -6.26 7.95
C ARG A 51 2.60 -6.38 9.09
N GLN A 52 3.17 -5.28 9.56
CA GLN A 52 4.18 -5.30 10.63
C GLN A 52 3.61 -5.72 11.98
N GLU A 53 2.33 -5.42 12.25
CA GLU A 53 1.67 -5.75 13.51
C GLU A 53 1.35 -7.26 13.66
N SER A 54 1.43 -8.02 12.57
CA SER A 54 1.24 -9.49 12.58
C SER A 54 2.53 -10.30 12.84
N THR A 55 3.68 -9.63 13.06
CA THR A 55 4.99 -10.31 13.21
C THR A 55 5.70 -9.98 14.53
N THR A 56 4.98 -9.95 15.64
CA THR A 56 5.59 -10.01 16.99
C THR A 56 5.48 -11.43 17.54
N PRO A 57 6.58 -12.22 17.61
CA PRO A 57 6.57 -13.38 18.47
C PRO A 57 6.48 -12.85 19.90
N ALA A 58 5.42 -13.24 20.58
CA ALA A 58 5.16 -12.93 21.97
C ALA A 58 6.38 -13.32 22.86
N ARG A 59 7.27 -12.37 23.16
CA ARG A 59 8.14 -12.46 24.33
C ARG A 59 7.31 -12.12 25.55
N ILE A 60 6.46 -13.06 25.96
CA ILE A 60 6.03 -13.13 27.36
C ILE A 60 7.28 -13.54 28.14
N SER A 61 8.02 -12.55 28.65
CA SER A 61 8.96 -12.77 29.74
C SER A 61 8.13 -13.11 30.98
N ARG A 62 7.66 -14.35 31.07
CA ARG A 62 7.06 -14.91 32.27
C ARG A 62 8.19 -15.17 33.25
N SER A 63 8.32 -14.28 34.23
CA SER A 63 8.49 -14.54 35.66
C SER A 63 9.55 -13.67 36.35
N GLU A 64 9.19 -12.42 36.61
CA GLU A 64 9.51 -11.73 37.88
C GLU A 64 8.62 -12.32 39.00
N ILE A 65 8.71 -13.63 39.25
CA ILE A 65 8.13 -14.25 40.44
C ILE A 65 9.27 -14.94 41.19
N ASN A 66 10.13 -14.11 41.78
CA ASN A 66 10.95 -14.52 42.92
C ASN A 66 11.01 -13.34 43.90
N ASP A 67 9.84 -12.87 44.30
CA ASP A 67 9.64 -12.12 45.54
C ASP A 67 9.06 -13.10 46.57
N VAL A 68 9.80 -13.27 47.67
CA VAL A 68 9.54 -14.03 48.92
C VAL A 68 9.96 -15.51 48.93
#